data_AF-A0A1S6EMV3-F1
#
_entry.id   AF-A0A1S6EMV3-F1
#
_cell.length_a   1.000
_cell.length_b   1.000
_cell.length_c   1.000
_cell.angle_alpha   90.00
_cell.angle_beta   90.00
_cell.angle_gamma   90.00
#
_symmetry.space_group_name_H-M   'P 1'
#
loop_
_entity.id
_entity.type
_entity.pdbx_description
1 polymer ?
#
loop_
_entity_poly.entity_id
_entity_poly.type
_entity_poly.pdbx_seq_one_letter_code
_entity_poly.pdbx_strand_id
1 'polypeptide(L)'
;LCRRDFLNYLRVREWQDIYSQLNQVVNTLALPINSIAADYRCVHCALLTGLLSHIGQKDNDKKEFTGARNARFSIFPASALFKKPPKWVMVAELVETRRLWGRMAARIEAEWIEPLAPHLVKHHYSDPHWEKTQGAVMASQKVTLFGLPIVAARKINYGTIDPPLCRELFIRHGLVEG
;
A
#
# COMPACT_ATOMS: atom_id res chain seq x y z
N LEU A 1 -18.77 -29.25 -13.36
CA LEU A 1 -17.68 -28.40 -12.84
C LEU A 1 -17.99 -27.89 -11.43
N CYS A 2 -19.00 -27.01 -11.25
CA CYS A 2 -19.32 -26.39 -9.96
C CYS A 2 -19.50 -27.38 -8.79
N ARG A 3 -20.25 -28.49 -9.00
CA ARG A 3 -20.44 -29.52 -7.96
C ARG A 3 -19.15 -30.24 -7.57
N ARG A 4 -18.22 -30.43 -8.51
CA ARG A 4 -16.94 -31.12 -8.29
C ARG A 4 -15.99 -30.23 -7.47
N ASP A 5 -16.00 -28.93 -7.74
CA ASP A 5 -15.08 -27.96 -7.15
C ASP A 5 -15.71 -27.20 -5.97
N PHE A 6 -16.84 -27.71 -5.45
CA PHE A 6 -17.60 -27.14 -4.32
C PHE A 6 -18.00 -25.67 -4.49
N LEU A 7 -18.29 -25.26 -5.73
CA LEU A 7 -18.75 -23.91 -6.06
C LEU A 7 -20.28 -23.83 -6.08
N ASN A 8 -20.83 -22.75 -5.53
CA ASN A 8 -22.26 -22.47 -5.59
C ASN A 8 -22.65 -22.04 -7.02
N TYR A 9 -23.47 -22.86 -7.69
CA TYR A 9 -23.89 -22.63 -9.07
C TYR A 9 -24.58 -21.28 -9.29
N LEU A 10 -25.49 -20.89 -8.39
CA LEU A 10 -26.22 -19.62 -8.52
C LEU A 10 -25.28 -18.41 -8.43
N ARG A 11 -24.24 -18.49 -7.56
CA ARG A 11 -23.23 -17.43 -7.44
C ARG A 11 -22.31 -17.33 -8.64
N VAL A 12 -21.95 -18.46 -9.26
CA VAL A 12 -21.17 -18.45 -10.50
C VAL A 12 -21.97 -17.81 -11.64
N ARG A 13 -23.26 -18.13 -11.75
CA ARG A 13 -24.14 -17.52 -12.76
C ARG A 13 -24.28 -16.01 -12.55
N GLU A 14 -24.57 -15.59 -11.32
CA GLU A 14 -24.63 -14.17 -10.95
C GLU A 14 -23.33 -13.43 -11.29
N TRP A 15 -22.17 -14.04 -11.00
CA TRP A 15 -20.87 -13.48 -11.37
C TRP A 15 -20.71 -13.30 -12.88
N GLN A 16 -21.12 -14.29 -13.70
CA GLN A 16 -21.09 -14.19 -15.17
C GLN A 16 -22.00 -13.07 -15.69
N ASP A 17 -23.18 -12.91 -15.08
CA ASP A 17 -24.13 -11.86 -15.44
C ASP A 17 -23.55 -10.47 -15.11
N ILE A 18 -23.02 -10.28 -13.91
CA ILE A 18 -22.36 -9.02 -13.48
C ILE A 18 -21.16 -8.71 -14.37
N TYR A 19 -20.32 -9.71 -14.67
CA TYR A 19 -19.18 -9.53 -15.56
C TYR A 19 -19.61 -9.06 -16.95
N SER A 20 -20.66 -9.66 -17.50
CA SER A 20 -21.20 -9.30 -18.81
C SER A 20 -21.72 -7.86 -18.83
N GLN A 21 -22.43 -7.45 -17.77
CA GLN A 21 -22.93 -6.09 -17.61
C GLN A 21 -21.78 -5.07 -17.49
N LEU A 22 -20.77 -5.36 -16.67
CA LEU A 22 -19.60 -4.50 -16.54
C LEU A 22 -18.84 -4.38 -17.87
N ASN A 23 -18.69 -5.47 -18.61
CA ASN A 23 -18.03 -5.46 -19.91
C ASN A 23 -18.78 -4.58 -20.93
N GLN A 24 -20.11 -4.59 -20.92
CA GLN A 24 -20.92 -3.72 -21.76
C GLN A 24 -20.71 -2.24 -21.42
N VAL A 25 -20.66 -1.89 -20.12
CA VAL A 25 -20.39 -0.52 -19.67
C VAL A 25 -18.97 -0.08 -20.07
N VAL A 26 -17.97 -0.92 -19.87
CA VAL A 26 -16.57 -0.66 -20.25
C VAL A 26 -16.45 -0.38 -21.76
N ASN A 27 -17.10 -1.19 -22.59
CA ASN A 27 -17.14 -0.97 -24.04
C ASN A 27 -17.86 0.33 -24.42
N THR A 28 -18.96 0.66 -23.74
CA THR A 28 -19.71 1.91 -23.97
C THR A 28 -18.88 3.14 -23.64
N LEU A 29 -18.05 3.05 -22.60
CA LEU A 29 -17.11 4.10 -22.21
C LEU A 29 -15.83 4.12 -23.06
N ALA A 30 -15.72 3.25 -24.07
CA ALA A 30 -14.53 3.07 -24.92
C ALA A 30 -13.24 2.84 -24.12
N LEU A 31 -13.35 2.19 -22.95
CA LEU A 31 -12.20 1.85 -22.13
C LEU A 31 -11.45 0.66 -22.76
N PRO A 32 -10.11 0.74 -22.89
CA PRO A 32 -9.35 -0.33 -23.50
C PRO A 32 -9.40 -1.60 -22.64
N ILE A 33 -9.76 -2.71 -23.27
CA ILE A 33 -9.72 -4.05 -22.65
C ILE A 33 -8.35 -4.66 -22.95
N ASN A 34 -7.71 -5.20 -21.93
CA ASN A 34 -6.41 -5.83 -22.09
C ASN A 34 -6.49 -7.04 -23.02
N SER A 35 -5.58 -7.11 -24.00
CA SER A 35 -5.39 -8.29 -24.85
C SER A 35 -4.58 -9.40 -24.16
N ILE A 36 -3.80 -9.04 -23.13
CA ILE A 36 -2.96 -9.93 -22.34
C ILE A 36 -3.42 -9.85 -20.89
N ALA A 37 -3.48 -10.99 -20.19
CA ALA A 37 -3.83 -11.02 -18.77
C ALA A 37 -2.88 -10.14 -17.96
N ALA A 38 -3.44 -9.26 -17.12
CA ALA A 38 -2.66 -8.41 -16.23
C ALA A 38 -1.90 -9.27 -15.22
N ASP A 39 -0.69 -8.83 -14.87
CA ASP A 39 0.10 -9.50 -13.84
C ASP A 39 -0.51 -9.27 -12.44
N TYR A 40 0.02 -10.00 -11.46
CA TYR A 40 -0.46 -9.92 -10.08
C TYR A 40 -0.39 -8.47 -9.56
N ARG A 41 0.71 -7.76 -9.82
CA ARG A 41 0.90 -6.39 -9.33
C ARG A 41 -0.12 -5.43 -9.93
N CYS A 42 -0.33 -5.42 -11.24
CA CYS A 42 -1.25 -4.51 -11.91
C CYS A 42 -2.68 -4.66 -11.39
N VAL A 43 -3.16 -5.89 -11.19
CA VAL A 43 -4.51 -6.13 -10.63
C VAL A 43 -4.64 -5.55 -9.23
N HIS A 44 -3.65 -5.78 -8.36
CA HIS A 44 -3.70 -5.30 -6.98
C HIS A 44 -3.46 -3.80 -6.86
N CYS A 45 -2.61 -3.20 -7.71
CA CYS A 45 -2.47 -1.76 -7.80
C CYS A 45 -3.77 -1.09 -8.26
N ALA A 46 -4.49 -1.66 -9.23
CA ALA A 46 -5.80 -1.16 -9.65
C ALA A 46 -6.81 -1.20 -8.49
N LEU A 47 -6.89 -2.33 -7.76
CA LEU A 47 -7.76 -2.46 -6.59
C LEU A 47 -7.36 -1.51 -5.45
N LEU A 48 -6.06 -1.31 -5.22
CA LEU A 48 -5.54 -0.43 -4.17
C LEU A 48 -6.01 1.00 -4.34
N THR A 49 -6.20 1.50 -5.56
CA THR A 49 -6.69 2.88 -5.78
C THR A 49 -8.01 3.17 -5.07
N GLY A 50 -8.89 2.17 -4.93
CA GLY A 50 -10.16 2.28 -4.20
C GLY A 50 -10.10 1.78 -2.75
N LEU A 51 -9.03 1.08 -2.37
CA LEU A 51 -8.91 0.33 -1.11
C LEU A 51 -7.72 0.77 -0.25
N LEU A 52 -7.26 2.02 -0.41
CA LEU A 52 -6.13 2.59 0.35
C LEU A 52 -6.34 2.57 1.88
N SER A 53 -7.58 2.54 2.36
CA SER A 53 -7.92 2.40 3.78
C SER A 53 -7.94 0.93 4.26
N HIS A 54 -7.94 -0.03 3.35
CA HIS A 54 -8.03 -1.48 3.64
C HIS A 54 -6.65 -2.17 3.51
N ILE A 55 -5.59 -1.45 3.85
CA ILE A 55 -4.23 -2.00 3.93
C ILE A 55 -3.88 -2.33 5.38
N GLY A 56 -2.95 -3.27 5.57
CA GLY A 56 -2.41 -3.56 6.90
C GLY A 56 -0.97 -4.03 6.86
N GLN A 57 -0.21 -3.58 7.85
CA GLN A 57 1.12 -4.06 8.17
C GLN A 57 1.02 -5.07 9.31
N LYS A 58 1.58 -6.25 9.11
CA LYS A 58 1.65 -7.29 10.13
C LYS A 58 2.57 -6.84 11.27
N ASP A 59 2.14 -7.08 12.50
CA ASP A 59 3.02 -6.92 13.66
C ASP A 59 4.05 -8.05 13.72
N ASN A 60 5.23 -7.77 14.27
CA ASN A 60 6.31 -8.76 14.36
C ASN A 60 5.93 -9.96 15.25
N ASP A 61 5.20 -9.72 16.34
CA ASP A 61 4.98 -10.71 17.40
C ASP A 61 3.59 -11.36 17.37
N LYS A 62 2.68 -10.86 16.53
CA LYS A 62 1.27 -11.28 16.51
C LYS A 62 0.82 -11.64 15.09
N LYS A 63 -0.24 -12.45 14.99
CA LYS A 63 -0.99 -12.65 13.74
C LYS A 63 -2.02 -11.53 13.49
N GLU A 64 -1.73 -10.35 14.02
CA GLU A 64 -2.52 -9.14 13.89
C GLU A 64 -1.84 -8.16 12.94
N PHE A 65 -2.66 -7.31 12.35
CA PHE A 65 -2.26 -6.27 11.44
C PHE A 65 -2.67 -4.92 12.02
N THR A 66 -1.75 -3.97 11.94
CA THR A 66 -2.07 -2.55 12.09
C THR A 66 -2.52 -2.05 10.72
N GLY A 67 -3.76 -1.58 10.66
CA GLY A 67 -4.40 -1.00 9.49
C GLY A 67 -4.45 0.53 9.54
N ALA A 68 -5.08 1.11 8.50
CA ALA A 68 -5.32 2.54 8.45
C ALA A 68 -6.04 3.04 9.72
N ARG A 69 -5.68 4.25 10.18
CA ARG A 69 -6.24 4.89 11.38
C ARG A 69 -6.09 4.03 12.64
N ASN A 70 -4.99 3.30 12.75
CA ASN A 70 -4.68 2.38 13.85
C ASN A 70 -5.71 1.25 14.05
N ALA A 71 -6.49 0.91 13.03
CA ALA A 71 -7.37 -0.26 13.08
C ALA A 71 -6.56 -1.53 13.34
N ARG A 72 -7.08 -2.44 14.16
CA ARG A 72 -6.41 -3.69 14.51
C ARG A 72 -7.24 -4.84 13.99
N PHE A 73 -6.72 -5.60 13.03
CA PHE A 73 -7.46 -6.70 12.42
C PHE A 73 -6.62 -7.96 12.27
N SER A 74 -7.28 -9.10 12.11
CA SER A 74 -6.65 -10.37 11.76
C SER A 74 -7.16 -10.84 10.39
N ILE A 75 -6.36 -11.61 9.65
CA ILE A 75 -6.84 -12.26 8.43
C ILE A 75 -7.88 -13.31 8.80
N PHE A 76 -8.98 -13.38 8.05
CA PHE A 76 -10.04 -14.36 8.28
C PHE A 76 -9.51 -15.82 8.19
N PRO A 77 -9.92 -16.74 9.10
CA PRO A 77 -9.33 -18.08 9.18
C PRO A 77 -9.40 -18.93 7.92
N ALA A 78 -10.44 -18.73 7.08
CA ALA A 78 -10.59 -19.45 5.82
C ALA A 78 -9.72 -18.90 4.67
N SER A 79 -8.98 -17.81 4.89
CA SER A 79 -8.06 -17.27 3.89
C SER A 79 -6.84 -18.18 3.71
N ALA A 80 -6.37 -18.31 2.46
CA ALA A 80 -5.10 -18.95 2.15
C ALA A 80 -3.90 -18.30 2.87
N LEU A 81 -4.00 -17.01 3.21
CA LEU A 81 -2.95 -16.26 3.89
C LEU A 81 -2.97 -16.42 5.43
N PHE A 82 -3.95 -17.11 6.01
CA PHE A 82 -4.12 -17.18 7.46
C PHE A 82 -2.95 -17.88 8.17
N LYS A 83 -2.44 -18.97 7.59
CA LYS A 83 -1.35 -19.76 8.20
C LYS A 83 -0.02 -19.01 8.19
N LYS A 84 0.31 -18.38 7.05
CA LYS A 84 1.56 -17.65 6.82
C LYS A 84 1.24 -16.23 6.30
N PRO A 85 0.78 -15.32 7.18
CA PRO A 85 0.46 -13.95 6.78
C PRO A 85 1.72 -13.21 6.32
N PRO A 86 1.69 -12.53 5.16
CA PRO A 86 2.79 -11.70 4.69
C PRO A 86 2.92 -10.43 5.52
N LYS A 87 4.03 -9.69 5.33
CA LYS A 87 4.29 -8.44 6.06
C LYS A 87 3.26 -7.34 5.76
N TRP A 88 2.78 -7.28 4.52
CA TRP A 88 1.80 -6.31 4.07
C TRP A 88 0.66 -7.01 3.33
N VAL A 89 -0.56 -6.56 3.60
CA VAL A 89 -1.76 -7.04 2.94
C VAL A 89 -2.67 -5.89 2.54
N MET A 90 -3.44 -6.11 1.49
CA MET A 90 -4.73 -5.45 1.29
C MET A 90 -5.85 -6.44 1.54
N VAL A 91 -7.02 -5.94 1.93
CA VAL A 91 -8.23 -6.75 2.11
C VAL A 91 -9.39 -6.09 1.36
N ALA A 92 -10.29 -6.89 0.78
CA ALA A 92 -11.46 -6.30 0.13
C ALA A 92 -12.43 -5.70 1.15
N GLU A 93 -12.56 -6.37 2.31
CA GLU A 93 -13.51 -5.99 3.34
C GLU A 93 -12.93 -6.17 4.75
N LEU A 94 -13.31 -5.25 5.65
CA LEU A 94 -13.08 -5.30 7.08
C LEU A 94 -14.42 -5.54 7.77
N VAL A 95 -14.61 -6.72 8.36
CA VAL A 95 -15.88 -7.14 8.96
C VAL A 95 -15.69 -7.40 10.45
N GLU A 96 -16.47 -6.72 11.28
CA GLU A 96 -16.44 -6.89 12.73
C GLU A 96 -17.48 -7.93 13.18
N THR A 97 -17.02 -8.88 14.00
CA THR A 97 -17.90 -9.88 14.64
C THR A 97 -17.59 -9.94 16.14
N ARG A 98 -16.61 -10.78 16.54
CA ARG A 98 -15.98 -10.77 17.87
C ARG A 98 -14.66 -9.99 17.89
N ARG A 99 -14.06 -9.83 16.72
CA ARG A 99 -12.89 -9.01 16.42
C ARG A 99 -13.01 -8.56 14.96
N LEU A 100 -12.20 -7.59 14.58
CA LEU A 100 -12.14 -7.12 13.20
C LEU A 100 -11.40 -8.13 12.31
N TRP A 101 -12.07 -8.59 11.26
CA TRP A 101 -11.52 -9.53 10.29
C TRP A 101 -11.31 -8.88 8.93
N GLY A 102 -10.12 -9.08 8.36
CA GLY A 102 -9.85 -8.81 6.96
C GLY A 102 -10.19 -10.02 6.10
N ARG A 103 -11.13 -9.88 5.16
CA ARG A 103 -11.52 -10.96 4.23
C ARG A 103 -11.08 -10.62 2.81
N MET A 104 -10.96 -11.67 1.98
CA MET A 104 -10.40 -11.57 0.62
C MET A 104 -9.05 -10.84 0.61
N ALA A 105 -8.14 -11.34 1.46
CA ALA A 105 -6.83 -10.74 1.64
C ALA A 105 -5.88 -11.11 0.51
N ALA A 106 -5.07 -10.14 0.07
CA ALA A 106 -4.00 -10.31 -0.89
C ALA A 106 -2.69 -9.73 -0.35
N ARG A 107 -1.58 -10.38 -0.70
CA ARG A 107 -0.23 -9.85 -0.42
C ARG A 107 0.01 -8.61 -1.28
N ILE A 108 0.58 -7.58 -0.69
CA ILE A 108 1.08 -6.40 -1.40
C ILE A 108 2.47 -6.02 -0.88
N GLU A 109 3.12 -5.11 -1.59
CA GLU A 109 4.36 -4.45 -1.18
C GLU A 109 4.06 -2.99 -0.85
N ALA A 110 4.69 -2.46 0.20
CA ALA A 110 4.43 -1.10 0.67
C ALA A 110 4.77 -0.03 -0.40
N GLU A 111 5.77 -0.30 -1.24
CA GLU A 111 6.21 0.56 -2.34
C GLU A 111 5.13 0.76 -3.42
N TRP A 112 4.12 -0.11 -3.49
CA TRP A 112 3.01 0.04 -4.44
C TRP A 112 2.06 1.15 -4.02
N ILE A 113 2.06 1.53 -2.74
CA ILE A 113 1.05 2.40 -2.14
C ILE A 113 1.38 3.88 -2.40
N GLU A 114 2.65 4.27 -2.21
CA GLU A 114 3.07 5.67 -2.30
C GLU A 114 2.73 6.32 -3.66
N PRO A 115 2.98 5.67 -4.82
CA PRO A 115 2.65 6.26 -6.12
C PRO A 115 1.15 6.43 -6.37
N LEU A 116 0.31 5.62 -5.70
CA LEU A 116 -1.15 5.63 -5.87
C LEU A 116 -1.84 6.68 -5.00
N ALA A 117 -1.16 7.17 -3.95
CA ALA A 117 -1.75 8.02 -2.92
C ALA A 117 -0.96 9.32 -2.63
N PRO A 118 -0.35 10.01 -3.62
CA PRO A 118 0.50 11.18 -3.36
C PRO A 118 -0.27 12.31 -2.66
N HIS A 119 -1.59 12.38 -2.87
CA HIS A 119 -2.49 13.37 -2.29
C HIS A 119 -2.95 13.03 -0.85
N LEU A 120 -2.63 11.84 -0.33
CA LEU A 120 -3.05 11.37 0.99
C LEU A 120 -1.89 11.11 1.95
N VAL A 121 -0.69 10.91 1.42
CA VAL A 121 0.49 10.63 2.24
C VAL A 121 0.97 11.87 3.00
N LYS A 122 1.60 11.64 4.14
CA LYS A 122 2.28 12.67 4.93
C LYS A 122 3.77 12.37 4.99
N HIS A 123 4.56 13.37 4.63
CA HIS A 123 6.02 13.30 4.68
C HIS A 123 6.53 13.89 5.98
N HIS A 124 7.45 13.19 6.63
CA HIS A 124 8.15 13.64 7.81
C HIS A 124 9.65 13.52 7.53
N TYR A 125 10.40 14.57 7.85
CA TYR A 125 11.84 14.63 7.63
C TYR A 125 12.56 14.69 8.96
N SER A 126 13.70 14.02 9.05
CA SER A 126 14.51 13.93 10.26
C SER A 126 15.99 13.83 9.90
N ASP A 127 16.84 14.20 10.85
CA ASP A 127 18.29 14.12 10.73
C ASP A 127 18.87 14.80 9.47
N PRO A 128 18.58 16.09 9.23
CA PRO A 128 19.21 16.83 8.14
C PRO A 128 20.70 17.04 8.45
N HIS A 129 21.57 16.53 7.59
CA HIS A 129 23.02 16.61 7.76
C HIS A 129 23.74 16.82 6.43
N TRP A 130 24.91 17.47 6.47
CA TRP A 130 25.78 17.56 5.32
C TRP A 130 26.42 16.19 5.04
N GLU A 131 26.26 15.68 3.83
CA GLU A 131 26.95 14.47 3.40
C GLU A 131 28.00 14.79 2.34
N LYS A 132 29.27 14.62 2.71
CA LYS A 132 30.43 14.95 1.86
C LYS A 132 30.43 14.16 0.54
N THR A 133 30.03 12.90 0.55
CA THR A 133 30.02 12.04 -0.65
C THR A 133 28.98 12.47 -1.67
N GLN A 134 27.83 12.97 -1.23
CA GLN A 134 26.78 13.50 -2.12
C GLN A 134 26.96 14.99 -2.42
N GLY A 135 27.78 15.70 -1.63
CA GLY A 135 27.95 17.15 -1.76
C GLY A 135 26.65 17.92 -1.52
N ALA A 136 25.76 17.37 -0.69
CA ALA A 136 24.44 17.92 -0.44
C ALA A 136 23.99 17.66 1.01
N VAL A 137 23.03 18.46 1.47
CA VAL A 137 22.34 18.17 2.73
C VAL A 137 21.33 17.05 2.49
N MET A 138 21.54 15.94 3.19
CA MET A 138 20.71 14.76 3.11
C MET A 138 19.85 14.65 4.38
N ALA A 139 18.68 14.04 4.25
CA ALA A 139 17.81 13.77 5.38
C ALA A 139 17.14 12.40 5.25
N SER A 140 16.67 11.87 6.37
CA SER A 140 15.83 10.68 6.41
C SER A 140 14.35 11.06 6.34
N GLN A 141 13.65 10.54 5.32
CA GLN A 141 12.23 10.76 5.08
C GLN A 141 11.42 9.53 5.51
N LYS A 142 10.42 9.77 6.36
CA LYS A 142 9.35 8.82 6.68
C LYS A 142 8.06 9.25 5.98
N VAL A 143 7.40 8.31 5.30
CA VAL A 143 6.13 8.55 4.61
C VAL A 143 5.04 7.73 5.28
N THR A 144 3.96 8.39 5.67
CA THR A 144 2.82 7.73 6.32
C THR A 144 1.54 7.89 5.49
N LEU A 145 0.72 6.84 5.44
CA LEU A 145 -0.63 6.87 4.88
C LEU A 145 -1.62 6.47 5.97
N PHE A 146 -2.56 7.36 6.30
CA PHE A 146 -3.55 7.13 7.37
C PHE A 146 -2.94 6.66 8.70
N GLY A 147 -1.75 7.14 9.04
CA GLY A 147 -1.02 6.75 10.27
C GLY A 147 -0.11 5.53 10.12
N LEU A 148 -0.21 4.77 9.02
CA LEU A 148 0.70 3.65 8.75
C LEU A 148 2.00 4.12 8.09
N PRO A 149 3.19 3.70 8.58
CA PRO A 149 4.46 3.99 7.92
C PRO A 149 4.65 3.11 6.69
N ILE A 150 4.36 3.64 5.50
CA ILE A 150 4.58 2.94 4.22
C ILE A 150 6.04 3.04 3.77
N VAL A 151 6.74 4.12 4.15
CA VAL A 151 8.19 4.26 4.02
C VAL A 151 8.75 4.60 5.39
N ALA A 152 9.59 3.72 5.94
CA ALA A 152 10.11 3.88 7.30
C ALA A 152 11.23 4.94 7.37
N ALA A 153 12.22 4.83 6.49
CA ALA A 153 13.36 5.74 6.39
C ALA A 153 13.93 5.64 4.97
N ARG A 154 13.66 6.66 4.15
CA ARG A 154 14.26 6.82 2.82
C ARG A 154 15.18 8.02 2.87
N LYS A 155 16.43 7.82 2.48
CA LYS A 155 17.39 8.92 2.32
C LYS A 155 17.00 9.77 1.13
N ILE A 156 16.95 11.09 1.32
CA ILE A 156 16.60 12.05 0.28
C ILE A 156 17.52 13.27 0.32
N ASN A 157 17.60 13.97 -0.81
CA ASN A 157 18.18 15.31 -0.85
C ASN A 157 17.20 16.28 -0.17
N TYR A 158 17.70 17.02 0.83
CA TYR A 158 16.90 17.91 1.65
C TYR A 158 16.88 19.36 1.12
N GLY A 159 17.67 19.66 0.09
CA GLY A 159 17.91 21.01 -0.41
C GLY A 159 16.66 21.79 -0.82
N THR A 160 15.66 21.13 -1.39
CA THR A 160 14.40 21.78 -1.82
C THR A 160 13.34 21.87 -0.72
N ILE A 161 13.58 21.26 0.45
CA ILE A 161 12.61 21.18 1.54
C ILE A 161 12.80 22.34 2.50
N ASP A 162 14.04 22.59 2.93
CA ASP A 162 14.39 23.72 3.80
C ASP A 162 15.72 24.34 3.33
N PRO A 163 15.68 25.21 2.30
CA PRO A 163 16.88 25.83 1.76
C PRO A 163 17.69 26.65 2.79
N PRO A 164 17.07 27.41 3.71
CA PRO A 164 17.79 28.11 4.78
C PRO A 164 18.61 27.18 5.68
N LEU A 165 18.01 26.10 6.20
CA LEU A 165 18.73 25.14 7.05
C LEU A 165 19.84 24.44 6.27
N CYS A 166 19.58 24.10 5.01
CA CYS A 166 20.58 23.46 4.16
C CYS A 166 21.82 24.34 3.96
N ARG A 167 21.62 25.66 3.79
CA ARG A 167 22.71 26.63 3.68
C ARG A 167 23.55 26.68 4.97
N GLU A 168 22.92 26.71 6.13
CA GLU A 168 23.61 26.73 7.42
C GLU A 168 24.49 25.48 7.60
N LEU A 169 23.91 24.30 7.35
CA LEU A 169 24.61 23.02 7.44
C LEU A 169 25.77 22.92 6.45
N PHE A 170 25.59 23.40 5.21
CA PHE A 170 26.67 23.44 4.23
C PHE A 170 27.83 24.33 4.69
N ILE A 171 27.54 25.53 5.19
CA ILE A 171 28.60 26.45 5.64
C ILE A 171 29.35 25.82 6.83
N ARG A 172 28.64 25.34 7.85
CA ARG A 172 29.28 24.80 9.05
C ARG A 172 30.03 23.49 8.80
N HIS A 173 29.35 22.52 8.18
CA HIS A 173 29.90 21.17 8.08
C HIS A 173 30.61 20.90 6.75
N GLY A 174 30.18 21.56 5.67
CA GLY A 174 30.76 21.37 4.35
C GLY A 174 31.97 22.26 4.06
N LEU A 175 32.03 23.48 4.62
CA LEU A 175 33.13 24.41 4.37
C LEU A 175 34.08 24.58 5.57
N VAL A 176 33.58 24.55 6.80
CA VAL A 176 34.42 24.78 7.99
C VAL A 176 35.01 23.48 8.53
N GLU A 177 34.21 22.42 8.70
CA GLU A 177 34.67 21.15 9.29
C GLU A 177 35.33 20.19 8.28
N GLY A 178 35.19 20.46 6.98
CA GLY A 178 35.92 19.80 5.88
C GLY A 178 35.62 18.34 5.69
#